data_AF-A0A1L8CQV5-F1
#
_entry.id   AF-A0A1L8CQV5-F1
#
_cell.length_a   1.000
_cell.length_b   1.000
_cell.length_c   1.000
_cell.angle_alpha   90.00
_cell.angle_beta   90.00
_cell.angle_gamma   90.00
#
_symmetry.space_group_name_H-M   'P 1'
#
loop_
_entity.id
_entity.type
_entity.pdbx_description
1 polymer ?
#
loop_
_entity_poly.entity_id
_entity_poly.type
_entity_poly.pdbx_seq_one_letter_code
_entity_poly.pdbx_strand_id
1 'polypeptide(L)'
;MKRFVWLLFLPALLGLSACELDRHELHEARHNLSYTMKMHHIHMLINHALQMAAQGADMNLNGVDRGPVLLEKSTDLMKRAMSGPEMAQLHKLGNAGKPLMKMTHELADNTTLLIEAMKTLSTGSKDKDAIRMLNHAIEVAATGSSLIMLGQQGMAGDIDAVMVNHGQSMLGEASGLLQDVAGTSEYKTLVTHVVHMLIGIPEMPVASDRDD
;
A
#
# COMPACT_ATOMS: atom_id res chain seq x y z
N MET A 1 50.78 35.72 -25.49
CA MET A 1 50.23 34.34 -25.67
C MET A 1 49.84 33.63 -24.37
N LYS A 2 50.53 33.81 -23.21
CA LYS A 2 50.18 33.09 -21.96
C LYS A 2 48.83 33.45 -21.30
N ARG A 3 48.23 34.62 -21.61
CA ARG A 3 46.95 35.07 -21.01
C ARG A 3 45.69 34.49 -21.68
N PHE A 4 45.79 33.99 -22.91
CA PHE A 4 44.65 33.40 -23.63
C PHE A 4 44.38 31.94 -23.20
N VAL A 5 45.40 31.23 -22.70
CA VAL A 5 45.26 29.84 -22.24
C VAL A 5 44.45 29.74 -20.94
N TRP A 6 44.49 30.76 -20.08
CA TRP A 6 43.73 30.78 -18.82
C TRP A 6 42.23 31.05 -19.00
N LEU A 7 41.83 31.74 -20.07
CA LEU A 7 40.41 32.06 -20.33
C LEU A 7 39.62 30.86 -20.90
N LEU A 8 40.29 29.82 -21.40
CA LEU A 8 39.65 28.59 -21.89
C LEU A 8 39.46 27.53 -20.79
N PHE A 9 40.12 27.64 -19.64
CA PHE A 9 39.99 26.68 -18.53
C PHE A 9 38.75 26.94 -17.64
N LEU A 10 38.32 28.20 -17.49
CA LEU A 10 37.12 28.54 -16.70
C LEU A 10 35.79 27.97 -17.24
N PRO A 11 35.48 27.99 -18.55
CA PRO A 11 34.24 27.39 -19.04
C PRO A 11 34.23 25.85 -18.95
N ALA A 12 35.39 25.19 -18.96
CA ALA A 12 35.50 23.74 -18.81
C ALA A 12 35.18 23.27 -17.36
N LEU A 13 35.58 24.05 -16.35
CA LEU A 13 35.25 23.78 -14.94
C LEU A 13 33.76 24.04 -14.62
N LEU A 14 33.15 25.04 -15.26
CA LEU A 14 31.70 25.30 -15.12
C LEU A 14 30.84 24.19 -15.79
N GLY A 15 31.28 23.64 -16.92
CA GLY A 15 30.60 22.51 -17.58
C GLY A 15 30.66 21.20 -16.78
N LEU A 16 31.75 20.94 -16.06
CA LEU A 16 31.86 19.78 -15.17
C LEU A 16 30.92 19.89 -13.97
N SER A 17 30.77 21.09 -13.39
CA SER A 17 29.85 21.33 -12.27
C SER A 17 28.38 21.21 -12.67
N ALA A 18 28.00 21.64 -13.89
CA ALA A 18 26.64 21.48 -14.41
C ALA A 18 26.28 19.99 -14.67
N CYS A 19 27.24 19.18 -15.12
CA CYS A 19 27.06 17.75 -15.32
C CYS A 19 26.95 16.95 -14.01
N GLU A 20 27.54 17.42 -12.90
CA GLU A 20 27.41 16.77 -11.60
C GLU A 20 26.04 17.04 -10.95
N LEU A 21 25.51 18.26 -11.10
CA LEU A 21 24.18 18.63 -10.63
C LEU A 21 23.08 17.79 -11.33
N ASP A 22 23.14 17.72 -12.67
CA ASP A 22 22.20 16.94 -13.49
C ASP A 22 22.25 15.43 -13.18
N ARG A 23 23.44 14.88 -12.89
CA ARG A 23 23.57 13.47 -12.47
C ARG A 23 23.01 13.21 -11.08
N HIS A 24 23.14 14.16 -10.14
CA HIS A 24 22.61 13.99 -8.80
C HIS A 24 21.08 14.01 -8.81
N GLU A 25 20.47 14.99 -9.48
CA GLU A 25 19.02 15.10 -9.64
C GLU A 25 18.44 13.87 -10.38
N LEU A 26 19.09 13.42 -11.46
CA LEU A 26 18.65 12.22 -12.19
C LEU A 26 18.76 10.95 -11.35
N HIS A 27 19.84 10.81 -10.56
CA HIS A 27 20.04 9.67 -9.69
C HIS A 27 19.00 9.64 -8.55
N GLU A 28 18.72 10.80 -7.94
CA GLU A 28 17.69 10.97 -6.92
C GLU A 28 16.29 10.67 -7.45
N ALA A 29 15.92 11.24 -8.61
CA ALA A 29 14.65 10.95 -9.28
C ALA A 29 14.47 9.46 -9.56
N ARG A 30 15.54 8.77 -10.00
CA ARG A 30 15.51 7.32 -10.23
C ARG A 30 15.35 6.52 -8.94
N HIS A 31 15.98 6.93 -7.84
CA HIS A 31 15.81 6.29 -6.53
C HIS A 31 14.40 6.49 -6.00
N ASN A 32 13.83 7.69 -6.11
CA ASN A 32 12.48 8.00 -5.68
C ASN A 32 11.42 7.21 -6.47
N LEU A 33 11.57 7.12 -7.79
CA LEU A 33 10.70 6.28 -8.62
C LEU A 33 10.79 4.80 -8.24
N SER A 34 12.01 4.28 -8.06
CA SER A 34 12.26 2.89 -7.64
C SER A 34 11.68 2.59 -6.26
N TYR A 35 11.80 3.51 -5.31
CA TYR A 35 11.18 3.41 -3.98
C TYR A 35 9.65 3.35 -4.09
N THR A 36 9.05 4.28 -4.83
CA THR A 36 7.60 4.36 -5.03
C THR A 36 7.03 3.05 -5.58
N MET A 37 7.62 2.52 -6.66
CA MET A 37 7.15 1.27 -7.26
C MET A 37 7.26 0.08 -6.30
N LYS A 38 8.37 -0.02 -5.56
CA LYS A 38 8.55 -1.09 -4.56
C LYS A 38 7.51 -1.00 -3.46
N MET A 39 7.24 0.20 -2.95
CA MET A 39 6.18 0.41 -1.95
C MET A 39 4.80 0.06 -2.52
N HIS A 40 4.51 0.43 -3.77
CA HIS A 40 3.26 0.03 -4.42
C HIS A 40 3.12 -1.49 -4.50
N HIS A 41 4.18 -2.22 -4.86
CA HIS A 41 4.11 -3.68 -4.91
C HIS A 41 3.88 -4.30 -3.53
N ILE A 42 4.50 -3.75 -2.48
CA ILE A 42 4.25 -4.19 -1.10
C ILE A 42 2.79 -3.95 -0.71
N HIS A 43 2.24 -2.76 -0.97
CA HIS A 43 0.84 -2.47 -0.68
C HIS A 43 -0.12 -3.37 -1.47
N MET A 44 0.12 -3.62 -2.76
CA MET A 44 -0.69 -4.56 -3.54
C MET A 44 -0.64 -5.98 -2.95
N LEU A 45 0.52 -6.40 -2.43
CA LEU A 45 0.66 -7.71 -1.79
C LEU A 45 -0.12 -7.79 -0.46
N ILE A 46 -0.09 -6.72 0.34
CA ILE A 46 -0.88 -6.61 1.58
C ILE A 46 -2.39 -6.60 1.26
N ASN A 47 -2.80 -5.80 0.28
CA ASN A 47 -4.20 -5.74 -0.19
C ASN A 47 -4.68 -7.12 -0.65
N HIS A 48 -3.84 -7.84 -1.40
CA HIS A 48 -4.17 -9.19 -1.84
C HIS A 48 -4.29 -10.17 -0.67
N ALA A 49 -3.39 -10.11 0.31
CA ALA A 49 -3.49 -10.91 1.52
C ALA A 49 -4.79 -10.63 2.29
N LEU A 50 -5.21 -9.37 2.39
CA LEU A 50 -6.50 -8.98 3.00
C LEU A 50 -7.70 -9.56 2.26
N GLN A 51 -7.71 -9.49 0.92
CA GLN A 51 -8.78 -10.10 0.11
C GLN A 51 -8.87 -11.61 0.35
N MET A 52 -7.73 -12.30 0.35
CA MET A 52 -7.68 -13.74 0.66
C MET A 52 -8.21 -14.03 2.07
N ALA A 53 -7.86 -13.20 3.05
CA ALA A 53 -8.32 -13.36 4.42
C ALA A 53 -9.83 -13.16 4.55
N ALA A 54 -10.39 -12.12 3.93
CA ALA A 54 -11.83 -11.86 3.90
C ALA A 54 -12.61 -13.03 3.28
N GLN A 55 -12.14 -13.54 2.14
CA GLN A 55 -12.72 -14.74 1.50
C GLN A 55 -12.62 -15.98 2.40
N GLY A 56 -11.50 -16.15 3.11
CA GLY A 56 -11.28 -17.27 4.02
C GLY A 56 -12.19 -17.20 5.25
N ALA A 57 -12.39 -16.00 5.78
CA ALA A 57 -13.34 -15.73 6.85
C ALA A 57 -14.78 -16.06 6.43
N ASP A 58 -15.20 -15.64 5.24
CA ASP A 58 -16.52 -15.96 4.70
C ASP A 58 -16.72 -17.46 4.47
N MET A 59 -15.68 -18.16 4.01
CA MET A 59 -15.68 -19.62 3.94
C MET A 59 -15.87 -20.26 5.33
N ASN A 60 -15.19 -19.78 6.36
CA ASN A 60 -15.35 -20.28 7.73
C ASN A 60 -16.77 -20.07 8.27
N LEU A 61 -17.37 -18.90 8.04
CA LEU A 61 -18.76 -18.60 8.45
C LEU A 61 -19.79 -19.58 7.85
N ASN A 62 -19.46 -20.12 6.67
CA ASN A 62 -20.26 -21.07 5.90
C ASN A 62 -19.86 -22.54 6.14
N GLY A 63 -18.83 -22.82 6.95
CA GLY A 63 -18.35 -24.18 7.21
C GLY A 63 -17.66 -24.82 6.01
N VAL A 64 -17.02 -24.01 5.15
CA VAL A 64 -16.25 -24.48 4.00
C VAL A 64 -14.81 -24.78 4.45
N ASP A 65 -14.38 -26.03 4.32
CA ASP A 65 -13.07 -26.52 4.79
C ASP A 65 -11.84 -25.80 4.21
N ARG A 66 -12.00 -25.03 3.13
CA ARG A 66 -10.92 -24.25 2.52
C ARG A 66 -10.66 -22.91 3.22
N GLY A 67 -11.56 -22.42 4.06
CA GLY A 67 -11.42 -21.13 4.75
C GLY A 67 -10.14 -21.02 5.59
N PRO A 68 -9.80 -22.01 6.45
CA PRO A 68 -8.59 -21.94 7.27
C PRO A 68 -7.31 -21.95 6.43
N VAL A 69 -7.29 -22.72 5.33
CA VAL A 69 -6.16 -22.75 4.40
C VAL A 69 -5.92 -21.40 3.75
N LEU A 70 -7.00 -20.67 3.41
CA LEU A 70 -6.87 -19.35 2.79
C LEU A 70 -6.37 -18.29 3.78
N LEU A 71 -6.81 -18.36 5.04
CA LEU A 71 -6.34 -17.51 6.14
C LEU A 71 -4.87 -17.76 6.51
N GLU A 72 -4.40 -19.01 6.42
CA GLU A 72 -2.98 -19.32 6.62
C GLU A 72 -2.14 -18.72 5.47
N LYS A 73 -2.58 -18.91 4.22
CA LYS A 73 -1.89 -18.33 3.07
C LYS A 73 -1.86 -16.80 3.08
N SER A 74 -2.93 -16.14 3.55
CA SER A 74 -2.89 -14.68 3.74
C SER A 74 -1.87 -14.28 4.80
N THR A 75 -1.75 -15.05 5.89
CA THR A 75 -0.72 -14.83 6.93
C THR A 75 0.68 -14.96 6.34
N ASP A 76 0.92 -15.98 5.53
CA ASP A 76 2.21 -16.19 4.85
C ASP A 76 2.56 -15.05 3.88
N LEU A 77 1.59 -14.55 3.11
CA LEU A 77 1.80 -13.41 2.22
C LEU A 77 2.14 -12.14 3.00
N MET A 78 1.44 -11.87 4.11
CA MET A 78 1.77 -10.75 5.00
C MET A 78 3.19 -10.85 5.53
N LYS A 79 3.59 -12.04 6.00
CA LYS A 79 4.96 -12.30 6.44
C LYS A 79 5.97 -12.09 5.32
N ARG A 80 5.66 -12.51 4.08
CA ARG A 80 6.52 -12.30 2.92
C ARG A 80 6.66 -10.82 2.56
N ALA A 81 5.58 -10.04 2.68
CA ALA A 81 5.60 -8.60 2.44
C ALA A 81 6.50 -7.87 3.46
N MET A 82 6.37 -8.20 4.75
CA MET A 82 7.03 -7.45 5.83
C MET A 82 8.42 -7.94 6.21
N SER A 83 8.71 -9.22 6.01
CA SER A 83 10.00 -9.82 6.39
C SER A 83 10.83 -10.26 5.18
N GLY A 84 10.37 -9.91 3.98
CA GLY A 84 11.03 -10.25 2.72
C GLY A 84 12.31 -9.46 2.42
N PRO A 85 13.13 -9.94 1.47
CA PRO A 85 14.35 -9.25 1.07
C PRO A 85 14.10 -7.83 0.53
N GLU A 86 12.93 -7.56 -0.08
CA GLU A 86 12.56 -6.25 -0.60
C GLU A 86 12.30 -5.25 0.53
N MET A 87 11.57 -5.63 1.57
CA MET A 87 11.35 -4.80 2.75
C MET A 87 12.67 -4.53 3.49
N ALA A 88 13.50 -5.57 3.66
CA ALA A 88 14.84 -5.42 4.23
C ALA A 88 15.71 -4.46 3.41
N GLN A 89 15.60 -4.46 2.09
CA GLN A 89 16.30 -3.51 1.22
C GLN A 89 15.76 -2.09 1.39
N LEU A 90 14.44 -1.91 1.48
CA LEU A 90 13.81 -0.60 1.70
C LEU A 90 14.28 0.04 3.02
N HIS A 91 14.43 -0.76 4.08
CA HIS A 91 15.01 -0.32 5.35
C HIS A 91 16.49 0.06 5.23
N LYS A 92 17.30 -0.75 4.53
CA LYS A 92 18.73 -0.46 4.31
C LYS A 92 18.97 0.85 3.55
N LEU A 93 18.05 1.25 2.68
CA LEU A 93 18.11 2.49 1.92
C LEU A 93 17.70 3.73 2.73
N GLY A 94 17.55 3.62 4.07
CA GLY A 94 17.25 4.75 4.95
C GLY A 94 15.79 5.22 4.91
N ASN A 95 14.90 4.48 4.24
CA ASN A 95 13.49 4.90 4.11
C ASN A 95 12.62 4.54 5.31
N ALA A 96 13.20 4.01 6.40
CA ALA A 96 12.46 3.52 7.57
C ALA A 96 11.60 4.61 8.24
N GLY A 97 12.07 5.86 8.24
CA GLY A 97 11.37 7.00 8.85
C GLY A 97 10.35 7.70 7.95
N LYS A 98 10.24 7.32 6.67
CA LYS A 98 9.34 8.01 5.73
C LYS A 98 7.86 7.75 6.11
N PRO A 99 6.97 8.74 5.95
CA PRO A 99 5.54 8.58 6.28
C PRO A 99 4.89 7.36 5.63
N LEU A 100 5.15 7.14 4.34
CA LEU A 100 4.64 5.99 3.59
C LEU A 100 5.10 4.66 4.21
N MET A 101 6.38 4.55 4.59
CA MET A 101 6.91 3.35 5.24
C MET A 101 6.24 3.09 6.59
N LYS A 102 6.09 4.13 7.43
CA LYS A 102 5.43 4.01 8.72
C LYS A 102 4.00 3.49 8.56
N MET A 103 3.24 4.09 7.65
CA MET A 103 1.88 3.65 7.35
C MET A 103 1.83 2.23 6.79
N THR A 104 2.82 1.80 6.00
CA THR A 104 2.90 0.39 5.54
C THR A 104 3.04 -0.58 6.71
N HIS A 105 3.88 -0.26 7.70
CA HIS A 105 4.00 -1.08 8.92
C HIS A 105 2.70 -1.07 9.73
N GLU A 106 2.10 0.10 9.92
CA GLU A 106 0.82 0.22 10.65
C GLU A 106 -0.32 -0.54 9.95
N LEU A 107 -0.41 -0.47 8.61
CA LEU A 107 -1.36 -1.27 7.85
C LEU A 107 -1.10 -2.76 8.05
N ALA A 108 0.16 -3.20 7.99
CA ALA A 108 0.50 -4.60 8.13
C ALA A 108 0.21 -5.17 9.52
N ASP A 109 0.47 -4.39 10.57
CA ASP A 109 0.19 -4.76 11.96
C ASP A 109 -1.32 -4.94 12.19
N ASN A 110 -2.13 -3.95 11.79
CA ASN A 110 -3.58 -4.06 11.92
C ASN A 110 -4.18 -5.15 11.02
N THR A 111 -3.62 -5.34 9.82
CA THR A 111 -4.01 -6.44 8.93
C THR A 111 -3.75 -7.78 9.62
N THR A 112 -2.60 -7.93 10.27
CA THR A 112 -2.28 -9.16 11.02
C THR A 112 -3.26 -9.40 12.15
N LEU A 113 -3.58 -8.38 12.95
CA LEU A 113 -4.59 -8.46 14.01
C LEU A 113 -5.97 -8.84 13.46
N LEU A 114 -6.36 -8.25 12.33
CA LEU A 114 -7.63 -8.55 11.67
C LEU A 114 -7.68 -10.00 11.14
N ILE A 115 -6.60 -10.50 10.54
CA ILE A 115 -6.50 -11.90 10.10
C ILE A 115 -6.64 -12.85 11.28
N GLU A 116 -6.02 -12.55 12.42
CA GLU A 116 -6.19 -13.35 13.64
C GLU A 116 -7.64 -13.33 14.14
N ALA A 117 -8.31 -12.17 14.10
CA ALA A 117 -9.74 -12.09 14.41
C ALA A 117 -10.58 -12.92 13.43
N MET A 118 -10.26 -12.87 12.12
CA MET A 118 -10.92 -13.67 11.08
C MET A 118 -10.77 -15.18 11.30
N LYS A 119 -9.61 -15.65 11.80
CA LYS A 119 -9.38 -17.06 12.15
C LYS A 119 -10.32 -17.58 13.24
N THR A 120 -10.83 -16.70 14.10
CA THR A 120 -11.81 -17.08 15.14
C THR A 120 -13.24 -17.23 14.64
N LEU A 121 -13.53 -16.74 13.42
CA LEU A 121 -14.85 -16.79 12.83
C LEU A 121 -15.22 -18.22 12.44
N SER A 122 -16.48 -18.58 12.63
CA SER A 122 -16.97 -19.94 12.38
C SER A 122 -18.46 -19.97 12.08
N THR A 123 -19.00 -21.15 11.83
CA THR A 123 -20.44 -21.38 11.70
C THR A 123 -21.22 -21.04 12.98
N GLY A 124 -20.57 -20.92 14.14
CA GLY A 124 -21.18 -20.51 15.40
C GLY A 124 -21.15 -18.99 15.66
N SER A 125 -20.50 -18.21 14.80
CA SER A 125 -20.42 -16.74 14.97
C SER A 125 -21.81 -16.10 14.93
N LYS A 126 -22.04 -15.17 15.86
CA LYS A 126 -23.23 -14.29 15.85
C LYS A 126 -23.09 -13.26 14.72
N ASP A 127 -24.22 -12.72 14.28
CA ASP A 127 -24.27 -11.59 13.34
C ASP A 127 -23.50 -11.82 12.03
N LYS A 128 -23.58 -13.04 11.48
CA LYS A 128 -22.83 -13.44 10.27
C LYS A 128 -23.02 -12.49 9.09
N ASP A 129 -24.21 -11.93 8.93
CA ASP A 129 -24.51 -11.03 7.81
C ASP A 129 -23.76 -9.70 7.97
N ALA A 130 -23.68 -9.17 9.20
CA ALA A 130 -22.85 -8.01 9.51
C ALA A 130 -21.36 -8.30 9.25
N ILE A 131 -20.89 -9.49 9.67
CA ILE A 131 -19.49 -9.90 9.45
C ILE A 131 -19.18 -10.00 7.94
N ARG A 132 -20.08 -10.57 7.14
CA ARG A 132 -19.92 -10.64 5.68
C ARG A 132 -19.91 -9.27 5.03
N MET A 133 -20.76 -8.34 5.46
CA MET A 133 -20.72 -6.96 4.98
C MET A 133 -19.38 -6.27 5.31
N LEU A 134 -18.85 -6.50 6.51
CA LEU A 134 -17.54 -6.00 6.93
C LEU A 134 -16.40 -6.63 6.10
N ASN A 135 -16.46 -7.92 5.80
CA ASN A 135 -15.52 -8.60 4.91
C ASN A 135 -15.58 -8.04 3.50
N HIS A 136 -16.77 -7.79 2.99
CA HIS A 136 -16.98 -7.18 1.69
C HIS A 136 -16.39 -5.75 1.63
N ALA A 137 -16.59 -4.94 2.67
CA ALA A 137 -15.94 -3.62 2.77
C ALA A 137 -14.42 -3.70 2.63
N ILE A 138 -13.77 -4.71 3.21
CA ILE A 138 -12.32 -4.93 3.07
C ILE A 138 -11.96 -5.27 1.63
N GLU A 139 -12.68 -6.21 1.00
CA GLU A 139 -12.42 -6.60 -0.39
C GLU A 139 -12.55 -5.42 -1.35
N VAL A 140 -13.61 -4.62 -1.18
CA VAL A 140 -13.86 -3.42 -1.99
C VAL A 140 -12.77 -2.37 -1.77
N ALA A 141 -12.41 -2.10 -0.51
CA ALA A 141 -11.35 -1.14 -0.18
C ALA A 141 -9.97 -1.56 -0.73
N ALA A 142 -9.59 -2.82 -0.54
CA ALA A 142 -8.31 -3.37 -1.00
C ALA A 142 -8.22 -3.37 -2.53
N THR A 143 -9.33 -3.68 -3.22
CA THR A 143 -9.41 -3.59 -4.68
C THR A 143 -9.29 -2.15 -5.14
N GLY A 144 -10.08 -1.24 -4.55
CA GLY A 144 -10.08 0.17 -4.92
C GLY A 144 -8.70 0.83 -4.73
N SER A 145 -8.07 0.59 -3.58
CA SER A 145 -6.70 1.03 -3.28
C SER A 145 -5.70 0.54 -4.33
N SER A 146 -5.78 -0.74 -4.72
CA SER A 146 -4.89 -1.31 -5.74
C SER A 146 -5.12 -0.71 -7.13
N LEU A 147 -6.37 -0.45 -7.51
CA LEU A 147 -6.69 0.20 -8.78
C LEU A 147 -6.13 1.62 -8.86
N ILE A 148 -6.25 2.40 -7.78
CA ILE A 148 -5.70 3.76 -7.73
C ILE A 148 -4.19 3.71 -7.87
N MET A 149 -3.51 2.86 -7.10
CA MET A 149 -2.05 2.75 -7.16
C MET A 149 -1.52 2.29 -8.52
N LEU A 150 -2.26 1.43 -9.23
CA LEU A 150 -1.93 1.00 -10.59
C LEU A 150 -2.16 2.14 -11.59
N GLY A 151 -3.31 2.82 -11.54
CA GLY A 151 -3.59 3.96 -12.42
C GLY A 151 -2.62 5.13 -12.21
N GLN A 152 -2.20 5.39 -10.97
CA GLN A 152 -1.19 6.41 -10.67
C GLN A 152 0.19 6.13 -11.30
N GLN A 153 0.43 4.96 -11.88
CA GLN A 153 1.67 4.69 -12.63
C GLN A 153 1.71 5.38 -14.00
N GLY A 154 0.58 5.83 -14.55
CA GLY A 154 0.53 6.65 -15.77
C GLY A 154 1.00 5.92 -17.04
N MET A 155 0.86 4.60 -17.09
CA MET A 155 1.38 3.76 -18.19
C MET A 155 0.39 3.55 -19.34
N ALA A 156 -0.91 3.77 -19.12
CA ALA A 156 -1.98 3.43 -20.04
C ALA A 156 -2.89 4.63 -20.44
N GLY A 157 -2.55 5.85 -20.02
CA GLY A 157 -3.23 7.08 -20.46
C GLY A 157 -4.64 7.18 -19.89
N ASP A 158 -5.66 7.30 -20.74
CA ASP A 158 -7.05 7.46 -20.30
C ASP A 158 -7.55 6.28 -19.44
N ILE A 159 -7.01 5.08 -19.64
CA ILE A 159 -7.36 3.91 -18.82
C ILE A 159 -6.91 4.10 -17.37
N ASP A 160 -5.78 4.76 -17.13
CA ASP A 160 -5.30 5.06 -15.78
C ASP A 160 -6.28 5.96 -15.02
N ALA A 161 -6.83 6.97 -15.71
CA ALA A 161 -7.84 7.85 -15.13
C ALA A 161 -9.12 7.09 -14.77
N VAL A 162 -9.55 6.15 -15.61
CA VAL A 162 -10.69 5.26 -15.31
C VAL A 162 -10.40 4.38 -14.10
N MET A 163 -9.19 3.82 -13.99
CA MET A 163 -8.78 3.00 -12.84
C MET A 163 -8.78 3.81 -11.53
N VAL A 164 -8.23 5.02 -11.53
CA VAL A 164 -8.23 5.91 -10.36
C VAL A 164 -9.66 6.26 -9.95
N ASN A 165 -10.49 6.70 -10.90
CA ASN A 165 -11.87 7.09 -10.62
C ASN A 165 -12.71 5.90 -10.09
N HIS A 166 -12.56 4.72 -10.70
CA HIS A 166 -13.26 3.53 -10.25
C HIS A 166 -12.78 3.11 -8.86
N GLY A 167 -11.47 3.12 -8.61
CA GLY A 167 -10.93 2.82 -7.30
C GLY A 167 -11.41 3.79 -6.21
N GLN A 168 -11.50 5.09 -6.50
CA GLN A 168 -12.09 6.08 -5.58
C GLN A 168 -13.57 5.80 -5.28
N SER A 169 -14.35 5.42 -6.29
CA SER A 169 -15.74 5.00 -6.10
C SER A 169 -15.84 3.79 -5.17
N MET A 170 -14.97 2.79 -5.34
CA MET A 170 -14.92 1.61 -4.47
C MET A 170 -14.54 1.99 -3.03
N LEU A 171 -13.56 2.87 -2.83
CA LEU A 171 -13.22 3.37 -1.50
C LEU A 171 -14.41 4.07 -0.81
N GLY A 172 -15.20 4.83 -1.56
CA GLY A 172 -16.45 5.43 -1.08
C GLY A 172 -17.51 4.40 -0.70
N GLU A 173 -17.69 3.37 -1.52
CA GLU A 173 -18.61 2.25 -1.24
C GLU A 173 -18.19 1.48 0.02
N ALA A 174 -16.91 1.16 0.17
CA ALA A 174 -16.38 0.52 1.37
C ALA A 174 -16.65 1.36 2.63
N SER A 175 -16.48 2.68 2.55
CA SER A 175 -16.81 3.59 3.66
C SER A 175 -18.32 3.57 3.99
N GLY A 176 -19.18 3.55 2.97
CA GLY A 176 -20.64 3.44 3.16
C GLY A 176 -21.05 2.15 3.87
N LEU A 177 -20.48 1.01 3.46
CA LEU A 177 -20.73 -0.29 4.08
C LEU A 177 -20.39 -0.29 5.59
N LEU A 178 -19.33 0.40 6.01
CA LEU A 178 -18.98 0.51 7.44
C LEU A 178 -20.01 1.29 8.26
N GLN A 179 -20.70 2.24 7.64
CA GLN A 179 -21.74 3.05 8.29
C GLN A 179 -23.03 2.26 8.43
N ASP A 180 -23.36 1.43 7.44
CA ASP A 180 -24.60 0.65 7.40
C ASP A 180 -24.60 -0.54 8.39
N VAL A 181 -23.42 -1.07 8.73
CA VAL A 181 -23.30 -2.15 9.72
C VAL A 181 -23.43 -1.57 11.13
N ALA A 182 -24.53 -1.86 11.83
CA ALA A 182 -24.74 -1.44 13.22
C ALA A 182 -23.83 -2.19 14.22
N GLY A 183 -23.54 -1.56 15.37
CA GLY A 183 -22.80 -2.16 16.49
C GLY A 183 -21.36 -1.67 16.64
N THR A 184 -20.68 -2.15 17.69
CA THR A 184 -19.31 -1.80 18.09
C THR A 184 -18.51 -3.05 18.46
N SER A 185 -18.64 -4.13 17.67
CA SER A 185 -17.81 -5.32 17.90
C SER A 185 -16.34 -4.97 17.68
N GLU A 186 -15.45 -5.63 18.43
CA GLU A 186 -14.00 -5.52 18.23
C GLU A 186 -13.62 -5.78 16.76
N TYR A 187 -14.30 -6.75 16.13
CA TYR A 187 -14.18 -7.05 14.71
C TYR A 187 -14.45 -5.82 13.82
N LYS A 188 -15.58 -5.13 14.03
CA LYS A 188 -15.92 -3.92 13.27
C LYS A 188 -14.87 -2.83 13.46
N THR A 189 -14.35 -2.64 14.67
CA THR A 189 -13.30 -1.65 14.94
C THR A 189 -12.03 -1.96 14.13
N LEU A 190 -11.59 -3.22 14.11
CA LEU A 190 -10.44 -3.66 13.31
C LEU A 190 -10.68 -3.45 11.81
N VAL A 191 -11.85 -3.87 11.31
CA VAL A 191 -12.23 -3.66 9.90
C VAL A 191 -12.23 -2.18 9.55
N THR A 192 -12.86 -1.34 10.37
CA THR A 192 -12.95 0.12 10.15
C THR A 192 -11.55 0.73 10.07
N HIS A 193 -10.65 0.34 10.97
CA HIS A 193 -9.29 0.86 10.99
C HIS A 193 -8.52 0.47 9.72
N VAL A 194 -8.56 -0.81 9.33
CA VAL A 194 -7.89 -1.28 8.11
C VAL A 194 -8.45 -0.59 6.86
N VAL A 195 -9.79 -0.51 6.72
CA VAL A 195 -10.42 0.15 5.57
C VAL A 195 -10.05 1.64 5.49
N HIS A 196 -10.03 2.37 6.61
CA HIS A 196 -9.59 3.77 6.61
C HIS A 196 -8.12 3.92 6.18
N MET A 197 -7.24 3.00 6.58
CA MET A 197 -5.86 3.03 6.12
C MET A 197 -5.73 2.75 4.62
N LEU A 198 -6.51 1.80 4.09
CA LEU A 198 -6.56 1.51 2.65
C LEU A 198 -7.05 2.71 1.82
N ILE A 199 -7.94 3.51 2.40
CA ILE A 199 -8.42 4.77 1.80
C ILE A 199 -7.31 5.83 1.80
N GLY A 200 -6.55 5.94 2.88
CA GLY A 200 -5.51 6.98 3.02
C GLY A 200 -4.23 6.72 2.24
N ILE A 201 -3.85 5.44 2.03
CA ILE A 201 -2.56 5.09 1.40
C ILE A 201 -2.37 5.68 0.00
N PRO A 202 -3.35 5.61 -0.92
CA PRO A 202 -3.21 6.16 -2.26
C PRO A 202 -3.04 7.69 -2.33
N GLU A 203 -3.36 8.41 -1.25
CA GLU A 203 -3.24 9.86 -1.18
C GLU A 203 -1.92 10.35 -0.54
N MET A 204 -1.12 9.44 0.02
CA MET A 204 0.08 9.86 0.75
C MET A 204 1.21 10.30 -0.19
N PRO A 205 1.83 11.47 0.07
CA PRO A 205 2.98 11.91 -0.69
C PRO A 205 4.16 10.95 -0.46
N VAL A 206 4.76 10.49 -1.57
CA VAL A 206 5.91 9.57 -1.54
C VAL A 206 7.22 10.29 -1.17
N ALA A 207 7.21 11.62 -1.27
CA ALA A 207 8.28 12.52 -0.89
C ALA A 207 7.72 13.62 0.03
N SER A 208 8.22 13.72 1.26
CA SER A 208 8.29 15.02 1.92
C SER A 208 9.68 15.58 1.64
N ASP A 209 9.83 16.28 0.52
CA ASP A 209 10.95 17.20 0.41
C ASP A 209 10.64 18.39 1.30
N ARG A 210 11.38 18.45 2.43
CA ARG A 210 11.73 19.58 3.30
C ARG A 210 11.55 19.22 4.77
N ASP A 211 12.57 18.60 5.33
CA ASP A 211 13.03 18.99 6.67
C ASP A 211 14.25 19.91 6.43
N ASP A 212 14.07 21.19 6.78
CA ASP A 212 15.02 22.29 7.03
C ASP A 212 16.47 22.23 6.47
#